data_AF-A0A841ZQH0-F1
#
_entry.id   AF-A0A841ZQH0-F1
#
_cell.length_a   1.000
_cell.length_b   1.000
_cell.length_c   1.000
_cell.angle_alpha   90.00
_cell.angle_beta   90.00
_cell.angle_gamma   90.00
#
_symmetry.space_group_name_H-M   'P 1'
#
loop_
_entity.id
_entity.type
_entity.pdbx_description
1 polymer ?
#
loop_
_entity_poly.entity_id
_entity_poly.type
_entity_poly.pdbx_seq_one_letter_code
_entity_poly.pdbx_strand_id
1 'polypeptide(L)'
;MLSERIRLARKVRNLTQSDLAKKVNTTKATISNYENKYSSPSGEMISLLADALQTTTDFLLGKTDKIDNVPYWELSDKDHKEIDIDLDKILDGNGAGNVNYYGEPLTEEEKEKVATAIRIALEMNKKEAKKRFTPKKYRDK
;
A
#
# COMPACT_ATOMS: atom_id res chain seq x y z
N MET A 1 16.27 -8.18 -14.40
CA MET A 1 16.61 -7.42 -13.18
C MET A 1 16.05 -5.99 -13.28
N LEU A 2 16.82 -4.94 -13.60
CA LEU A 2 16.32 -3.55 -13.59
C LEU A 2 15.20 -3.27 -14.60
N SER A 3 15.40 -3.67 -15.86
CA SER A 3 14.44 -3.44 -16.95
C SER A 3 13.06 -4.08 -16.69
N GLU A 4 13.05 -5.28 -16.10
CA GLU A 4 11.85 -6.02 -15.73
C GLU A 4 11.14 -5.36 -14.55
N ARG A 5 11.88 -4.85 -13.56
CA ARG A 5 11.33 -4.15 -12.38
C ARG A 5 10.72 -2.80 -12.74
N ILE A 6 11.34 -2.03 -13.64
CA ILE A 6 10.74 -0.80 -14.20
C ILE A 6 9.41 -1.14 -14.89
N ARG A 7 9.42 -2.16 -15.78
CA ARG A 7 8.22 -2.58 -16.50
C ARG A 7 7.12 -3.06 -15.57
N LEU A 8 7.47 -3.84 -14.54
CA LEU A 8 6.55 -4.36 -13.54
C LEU A 8 5.90 -3.20 -12.77
N ALA A 9 6.70 -2.31 -12.18
CA ALA A 9 6.19 -1.15 -11.44
C ALA A 9 5.30 -0.26 -12.31
N ARG A 10 5.69 0.00 -13.56
CA ARG A 10 4.87 0.77 -14.50
C ARG A 10 3.50 0.13 -14.72
N LYS A 11 3.46 -1.19 -14.92
CA LYS A 11 2.20 -1.94 -15.12
C LYS A 11 1.33 -1.94 -13.88
N VAL A 12 1.92 -2.12 -12.69
CA VAL A 12 1.17 -2.06 -11.42
C VAL A 12 0.53 -0.68 -11.21
N ARG A 13 1.16 0.40 -11.70
CA ARG A 13 0.59 1.76 -11.68
C ARG A 13 -0.34 2.08 -12.85
N ASN A 14 -0.66 1.10 -13.70
CA ASN A 14 -1.47 1.30 -14.91
C ASN A 14 -0.96 2.42 -15.83
N LEU A 15 0.36 2.66 -15.86
CA LEU A 15 0.97 3.69 -16.69
C LEU A 15 1.36 3.12 -18.06
N THR A 16 1.13 3.87 -19.14
CA THR A 16 1.79 3.56 -20.42
C THR A 16 3.25 4.00 -20.39
N GLN A 17 4.07 3.51 -21.33
CA GLN A 17 5.46 3.99 -21.47
C GLN A 17 5.50 5.51 -21.75
N SER A 18 4.50 6.04 -22.46
CA SER A 18 4.36 7.46 -22.72
C SER A 18 4.01 8.25 -21.45
N ASP A 19 3.17 7.72 -20.57
CA ASP A 19 2.80 8.39 -19.32
C ASP A 19 3.97 8.44 -18.35
N LEU A 20 4.72 7.33 -18.24
CA LEU A 20 5.94 7.30 -17.45
C LEU A 20 6.98 8.28 -18.01
N ALA A 21 7.14 8.33 -19.34
CA ALA A 21 8.06 9.25 -19.99
C ALA A 21 7.74 10.72 -19.67
N LYS A 22 6.46 11.10 -19.71
CA LYS A 22 6.01 12.45 -19.32
C LYS A 22 6.34 12.76 -17.86
N LYS A 23 6.14 11.79 -16.94
CA LYS A 23 6.41 11.97 -15.51
C LYS A 23 7.88 12.23 -15.19
N VAL A 24 8.81 11.57 -15.89
CA VAL A 24 10.26 11.72 -15.67
C VAL A 24 10.94 12.62 -16.69
N ASN A 25 10.14 13.43 -17.41
CA ASN A 25 10.61 14.37 -18.43
C ASN A 25 11.57 13.74 -19.47
N THR A 26 11.16 12.62 -20.06
CA THR A 26 11.91 11.92 -21.11
C THR A 26 10.99 11.48 -22.25
N THR A 27 11.51 10.68 -23.18
CA THR A 27 10.74 10.17 -24.33
C THR A 27 10.23 8.75 -24.11
N LYS A 28 9.13 8.39 -24.78
CA LYS A 28 8.63 6.99 -24.81
C LYS A 28 9.71 6.02 -25.29
N ALA A 29 10.52 6.42 -26.28
CA ALA A 29 11.61 5.61 -26.81
C ALA A 29 12.67 5.32 -25.73
N THR A 30 13.02 6.33 -24.93
CA THR A 30 13.94 6.17 -23.79
C THR A 30 13.42 5.14 -22.79
N ILE A 31 12.15 5.24 -22.37
CA ILE A 31 11.54 4.26 -21.46
C ILE A 31 11.52 2.86 -22.07
N SER A 32 11.17 2.75 -23.36
CA SER A 32 11.21 1.46 -24.08
C SER A 32 12.61 0.86 -24.08
N ASN A 33 13.64 1.67 -24.31
CA ASN A 33 15.03 1.21 -24.31
C ASN A 33 15.45 0.69 -22.92
N TYR A 34 15.05 1.38 -21.84
CA TYR A 34 15.27 0.90 -20.47
C TYR A 34 14.56 -0.43 -20.20
N GLU A 35 13.29 -0.56 -20.59
CA GLU A 35 12.51 -1.78 -20.37
C GLU A 35 12.97 -2.97 -21.22
N ASN A 36 13.67 -2.73 -22.33
CA ASN A 36 14.16 -3.75 -23.26
C ASN A 36 15.68 -3.96 -23.19
N LYS A 37 16.38 -3.36 -22.22
CA LYS A 37 17.84 -3.48 -22.00
C LYS A 37 18.70 -2.91 -23.14
N TYR A 38 18.16 -2.03 -23.99
CA TYR A 38 18.93 -1.34 -25.04
C TYR A 38 19.75 -0.17 -24.49
N SER A 39 19.32 0.42 -23.38
CA SER A 39 20.08 1.42 -22.62
C SER A 39 19.82 1.28 -21.13
N SER A 40 20.66 1.91 -20.31
CA SER A 40 20.51 1.94 -18.85
C SER A 40 20.26 3.37 -18.37
N PRO A 41 19.33 3.58 -17.41
CA PRO A 41 19.12 4.89 -16.81
C PRO A 41 20.33 5.30 -15.94
N SER A 42 20.61 6.60 -15.87
CA SER A 42 21.58 7.16 -14.92
C SER A 42 21.09 7.03 -13.47
N GLY A 43 21.97 7.24 -12.49
CA GLY A 43 21.57 7.25 -11.07
C GLY A 43 20.45 8.27 -10.79
N GLU A 44 20.54 9.46 -11.35
CA GLU A 44 19.50 10.50 -11.25
C GLU A 44 18.18 10.06 -11.88
N MET A 45 18.23 9.43 -13.06
CA MET A 45 17.04 8.91 -13.74
C MET A 45 16.42 7.74 -12.95
N ILE A 46 17.21 6.90 -12.28
CA ILE A 46 16.71 5.84 -11.41
C ILE A 46 15.93 6.43 -10.23
N SER A 47 16.40 7.51 -9.63
CA SER A 47 15.67 8.23 -8.57
C SER A 47 14.35 8.80 -9.10
N LEU A 48 14.37 9.48 -10.26
CA LEU A 48 13.15 10.02 -10.88
C LEU A 48 12.14 8.91 -11.24
N LEU A 49 12.63 7.78 -11.75
CA LEU A 49 11.79 6.62 -12.04
C LEU A 49 11.17 6.05 -10.76
N ALA A 50 11.94 5.96 -9.68
CA ALA A 50 11.43 5.47 -8.40
C ALA A 50 10.28 6.35 -7.89
N ASP A 51 10.45 7.66 -7.92
CA ASP A 51 9.43 8.63 -7.51
C ASP A 51 8.18 8.55 -8.41
N ALA A 52 8.37 8.56 -9.73
CA ALA A 52 7.27 8.51 -10.70
C ALA A 52 6.46 7.21 -10.65
N LEU A 53 7.11 6.10 -10.27
CA LEU A 53 6.51 4.78 -10.12
C LEU A 53 6.03 4.50 -8.70
N GLN A 54 6.18 5.46 -7.77
CA GLN A 54 5.85 5.30 -6.34
C GLN A 54 6.49 4.04 -5.75
N THR A 55 7.77 3.84 -6.04
CA THR A 55 8.59 2.71 -5.59
C THR A 55 9.90 3.22 -5.00
N THR A 56 10.82 2.34 -4.66
CA THR A 56 12.15 2.69 -4.15
C THR A 56 13.23 2.37 -5.18
N THR A 57 14.35 3.08 -5.11
CA THR A 57 15.54 2.74 -5.91
C THR A 57 16.07 1.36 -5.56
N ASP A 58 15.94 0.93 -4.30
CA ASP A 58 16.28 -0.41 -3.85
C ASP A 58 15.42 -1.49 -4.51
N PHE A 59 14.12 -1.23 -4.73
CA PHE A 59 13.28 -2.12 -5.52
C PHE A 59 13.77 -2.18 -6.96
N LEU A 60 13.97 -1.02 -7.62
CA LEU A 60 14.39 -0.98 -9.02
C LEU A 60 15.74 -1.70 -9.24
N LEU A 61 16.69 -1.51 -8.31
CA LEU A 61 18.02 -2.10 -8.34
C LEU A 61 18.07 -3.55 -7.84
N GLY A 62 16.95 -4.10 -7.35
CA GLY A 62 16.85 -5.50 -6.94
C GLY A 62 17.42 -5.83 -5.55
N LYS A 63 17.49 -4.84 -4.66
CA LYS A 63 17.87 -5.03 -3.25
C LYS A 63 16.69 -5.41 -2.35
N THR A 64 15.46 -5.14 -2.80
CA THR A 64 14.20 -5.53 -2.12
C THR A 64 13.17 -5.99 -3.15
N ASP A 65 12.25 -6.86 -2.73
CA ASP A 65 11.10 -7.30 -3.56
C ASP A 65 9.84 -6.48 -3.29
N LYS A 66 9.90 -5.53 -2.35
CA LYS A 66 8.80 -4.60 -2.08
C LYS A 66 8.69 -3.55 -3.18
N ILE A 67 7.64 -3.64 -3.98
CA ILE A 67 7.42 -2.73 -5.11
C ILE A 67 6.90 -1.37 -4.70
N ASP A 68 6.19 -1.25 -3.59
CA ASP A 68 5.57 0.01 -3.20
C ASP A 68 6.44 0.77 -2.21
N ASN A 69 6.54 2.09 -2.39
CA ASN A 69 7.07 3.00 -1.37
C ASN A 69 5.97 3.29 -0.34
N VAL A 70 5.53 2.23 0.35
CA VAL A 70 4.50 2.30 1.38
C VAL A 70 5.21 2.25 2.73
N PRO A 71 4.94 3.20 3.64
CA PRO A 71 5.54 3.16 4.97
C PRO A 71 5.28 1.82 5.64
N TYR A 72 6.25 1.30 6.41
CA TYR A 72 6.11 -0.01 7.05
C TYR A 72 4.88 -0.13 7.98
N TRP A 73 4.34 1.00 8.42
CA TRP A 73 3.17 1.08 9.28
C TRP A 73 1.84 1.13 8.54
N GLU A 74 1.84 1.28 7.22
CA GLU A 74 0.61 1.18 6.44
C GLU A 74 0.03 -0.23 6.54
N LEU A 75 -1.29 -0.34 6.41
CA LEU A 75 -1.98 -1.62 6.48
C LEU A 75 -1.86 -2.33 5.14
N SER A 76 -1.50 -3.61 5.21
CA SER A 76 -1.53 -4.51 4.06
C SER A 76 -2.88 -5.20 3.97
N ASP A 77 -3.16 -5.87 2.85
CA ASP A 77 -4.35 -6.72 2.70
C ASP A 77 -4.47 -7.78 3.82
N LYS A 78 -3.34 -8.28 4.34
CA LYS A 78 -3.33 -9.20 5.47
C LYS A 78 -3.81 -8.52 6.74
N ASP A 79 -3.40 -7.27 6.98
CA ASP A 79 -3.84 -6.53 8.17
C ASP A 79 -5.34 -6.21 8.09
N HIS A 80 -5.86 -5.84 6.91
CA HIS A 80 -7.29 -5.62 6.72
C HIS A 80 -8.10 -6.89 6.99
N LYS A 81 -7.66 -8.05 6.49
CA LYS A 81 -8.29 -9.35 6.79
C LYS A 81 -8.29 -9.66 8.29
N GLU A 82 -7.19 -9.39 8.99
CA GLU A 82 -7.12 -9.57 10.45
C GLU A 82 -8.07 -8.62 11.18
N ILE A 83 -8.18 -7.37 10.73
CA ILE A 83 -9.10 -6.37 11.29
C ILE A 83 -10.56 -6.77 11.08
N ASP A 84 -10.92 -7.28 9.91
CA ASP A 84 -12.28 -7.77 9.64
C ASP A 84 -12.62 -8.96 10.56
N ILE A 85 -11.68 -9.90 10.73
CA ILE A 85 -11.85 -11.02 11.69
C ILE A 85 -12.05 -10.51 13.13
N ASP A 86 -11.30 -9.50 13.55
CA ASP A 86 -11.44 -8.94 14.90
C ASP A 86 -12.72 -8.10 15.05
N LEU A 87 -13.15 -7.41 13.98
CA LEU A 87 -14.42 -6.70 13.92
C LEU A 87 -15.59 -7.67 14.09
N ASP A 88 -15.60 -8.77 13.34
CA ASP A 88 -16.65 -9.80 13.44
C ASP A 88 -16.74 -10.35 14.86
N LYS A 89 -15.60 -10.68 15.49
CA LYS A 89 -15.58 -11.11 16.90
C LYS A 89 -16.12 -10.05 17.87
N ILE A 90 -15.89 -8.77 17.63
CA ILE A 90 -16.40 -7.68 18.49
C ILE A 90 -17.90 -7.51 18.31
N LEU A 91 -18.40 -7.63 17.07
CA LEU A 91 -19.81 -7.52 16.75
C LEU A 91 -20.59 -8.75 17.27
N ASP A 92 -20.05 -9.96 17.10
CA ASP A 92 -20.68 -11.24 17.47
C ASP A 92 -20.46 -11.60 18.95
N GLY A 93 -19.32 -11.24 19.53
CA GLY A 93 -18.80 -11.78 20.78
C GLY A 93 -19.21 -11.08 22.08
N ASN A 94 -20.40 -10.47 22.15
CA ASN A 94 -21.00 -9.77 23.32
C ASN A 94 -20.84 -8.23 23.37
N GLY A 95 -20.53 -7.54 22.26
CA GLY A 95 -20.34 -6.09 22.27
C GLY A 95 -21.49 -5.31 21.66
N ALA A 96 -21.70 -5.46 20.35
CA ALA A 96 -22.59 -4.61 19.56
C ALA A 96 -23.98 -5.21 19.28
N GLY A 97 -24.10 -6.54 19.24
CA GLY A 97 -25.39 -7.21 19.03
C GLY A 97 -26.45 -6.94 20.11
N ASN A 98 -26.04 -6.45 21.29
CA ASN A 98 -26.90 -6.02 22.40
C ASN A 98 -26.77 -4.52 22.71
N VAL A 99 -26.14 -3.71 21.84
CA VAL A 99 -26.15 -2.25 22.01
C VAL A 99 -27.54 -1.77 21.66
N ASN A 100 -28.27 -1.31 22.67
CA ASN A 100 -29.53 -0.64 22.46
C ASN A 100 -29.27 0.86 22.36
N TYR A 101 -29.82 1.50 21.34
CA TYR A 101 -29.83 2.95 21.23
C TYR A 101 -31.19 3.44 21.73
N TYR A 102 -31.18 4.24 22.80
CA TYR A 102 -32.41 4.64 23.51
C TYR A 102 -33.32 3.49 23.98
N GLY A 103 -32.76 2.32 24.24
CA GLY A 103 -33.53 1.14 24.68
C GLY A 103 -34.14 0.33 23.54
N GLU A 104 -33.95 0.74 22.29
CA GLU A 104 -34.33 -0.01 21.10
C GLU A 104 -33.12 -0.72 20.48
N PRO A 105 -33.31 -1.91 19.88
CA PRO A 105 -32.24 -2.58 19.15
C PRO A 105 -31.81 -1.73 17.95
N LEU A 106 -30.51 -1.69 17.68
CA LEU A 106 -29.98 -0.99 16.51
C LEU A 106 -30.59 -1.53 15.21
N THR A 107 -30.94 -0.63 14.31
CA THR A 107 -31.27 -0.96 12.92
C THR A 107 -30.03 -1.46 12.18
N GLU A 108 -30.22 -2.16 11.05
CA GLU A 108 -29.09 -2.64 10.23
C GLU A 108 -28.18 -1.49 9.74
N GLU A 109 -28.76 -0.34 9.39
CA GLU A 109 -28.00 0.85 8.99
C GLU A 109 -27.15 1.39 10.15
N GLU A 110 -27.68 1.40 11.38
CA GLU A 110 -26.92 1.84 12.55
C GLU A 110 -25.84 0.84 12.95
N LYS A 111 -26.09 -0.46 12.83
CA LYS A 111 -25.07 -1.50 13.02
C LYS A 111 -23.92 -1.32 12.03
N GLU A 112 -24.21 -0.98 10.77
CA GLU A 112 -23.18 -0.71 9.76
C GLU A 112 -22.35 0.54 10.10
N LYS A 113 -22.99 1.61 10.60
CA LYS A 113 -22.30 2.80 11.08
C LYS A 113 -21.39 2.50 12.28
N VAL A 114 -21.87 1.72 13.25
CA VAL A 114 -21.09 1.27 14.40
C VAL A 114 -19.92 0.41 13.95
N ALA A 115 -20.16 -0.57 13.05
CA ALA A 115 -19.11 -1.42 12.49
C ALA A 115 -18.04 -0.60 11.78
N THR A 116 -18.44 0.43 11.03
CA THR A 116 -17.51 1.35 10.36
C THR A 116 -16.66 2.12 11.36
N ALA A 117 -17.26 2.67 12.42
CA ALA A 117 -16.51 3.38 13.46
C ALA A 117 -15.51 2.47 14.18
N ILE A 118 -15.92 1.23 14.51
CA ILE A 118 -15.04 0.23 15.13
C ILE A 118 -13.90 -0.14 14.18
N ARG A 119 -14.18 -0.38 12.89
CA ARG A 119 -13.16 -0.68 11.88
C ARG A 119 -12.10 0.42 11.82
N ILE A 120 -12.52 1.69 11.76
CA ILE A 120 -11.60 2.84 11.75
C ILE A 120 -10.72 2.82 13.01
N ALA A 121 -11.30 2.60 14.19
CA ALA A 121 -10.54 2.53 15.44
C ALA A 121 -9.52 1.37 15.45
N LEU A 122 -9.89 0.19 14.96
CA LEU A 122 -9.00 -0.96 14.82
C LEU A 122 -7.85 -0.68 13.84
N GLU A 123 -8.13 -0.05 12.71
CA GLU A 123 -7.11 0.37 11.75
C GLU A 123 -6.10 1.35 12.36
N MET A 124 -6.59 2.36 13.09
CA MET A 124 -5.73 3.31 13.79
C MET A 124 -4.83 2.59 14.81
N ASN A 125 -5.42 1.74 15.65
CA ASN A 125 -4.68 0.96 16.64
C ASN A 125 -3.63 0.06 16.00
N LYS A 126 -3.95 -0.60 14.88
CA LYS A 126 -3.02 -1.46 14.14
C LYS A 126 -1.87 -0.65 13.55
N LYS A 127 -2.14 0.51 12.95
CA LYS A 127 -1.11 1.43 12.43
C LYS A 127 -0.19 1.92 13.56
N GLU A 128 -0.76 2.30 14.71
CA GLU A 128 0.03 2.70 15.88
C GLU A 128 0.89 1.55 16.43
N ALA A 129 0.32 0.36 16.54
CA ALA A 129 1.03 -0.83 16.99
C ALA A 129 2.22 -1.13 16.08
N LYS A 130 2.04 -1.05 14.75
CA LYS A 130 3.16 -1.16 13.80
C LYS A 130 4.22 -0.11 14.08
N LYS A 131 3.86 1.18 14.19
CA LYS A 131 4.81 2.27 14.47
C LYS A 131 5.62 2.05 15.76
N ARG A 132 4.96 1.57 16.82
CA ARG A 132 5.57 1.36 18.14
C ARG A 132 6.40 0.08 18.19
N PHE A 133 5.88 -1.03 17.67
CA PHE A 133 6.40 -2.37 17.95
C PHE A 133 7.15 -3.04 16.80
N THR A 134 7.03 -2.56 15.55
CA THR A 134 7.84 -3.11 14.44
C THR A 134 9.33 -2.82 14.70
N PRO A 135 10.21 -3.82 14.78
CA PRO A 135 11.64 -3.60 15.04
C PRO A 135 12.30 -2.74 13.96
N LYS A 136 13.24 -1.85 14.34
CA LYS A 136 13.90 -0.90 13.42
C LYS A 136 14.45 -1.56 12.16
N LYS A 137 15.03 -2.76 12.28
CA LYS A 137 15.56 -3.56 11.15
C LYS A 137 14.54 -3.94 10.06
N TYR A 138 13.23 -3.76 10.30
CA TYR A 138 12.16 -4.01 9.34
C TYR A 138 11.47 -2.72 8.83
N ARG A 139 11.87 -1.55 9.33
CA ARG A 139 11.23 -0.26 9.00
C ARG A 139 11.69 0.31 7.66
N ASP A 140 12.95 0.08 7.32
CA ASP A 140 13.64 0.68 6.16
C ASP A 140 13.91 -0.33 5.02
N LYS A 141 13.10 -1.40 4.93
CA LYS A 141 13.19 -2.43 3.87
C LYS A 141 12.12 -2.29 2.82
#